data_AF-A0A355UFM1-F1
#
_entry.id   AF-A0A355UFM1-F1
#
_cell.length_a   1.000
_cell.length_b   1.000
_cell.length_c   1.000
_cell.angle_alpha   90.00
_cell.angle_beta   90.00
_cell.angle_gamma   90.00
#
_symmetry.space_group_name_H-M   'P 1'
#
loop_
_entity.id
_entity.type
_entity.pdbx_description
1 polymer ?
#
loop_
_entity_poly.entity_id
_entity_poly.type
_entity_poly.pdbx_seq_one_letter_code
_entity_poly.pdbx_strand_id
1 'polypeptide(L)'
;MMKIIKTSIPDLLIVEPDVFKDQRGYFFESYNQERYFENDMKMIFVQDNESKSMKNVLRGLHFQKPPYAQGKLVRVIQGKVVDVAVDI
;
A
#
# COMPACT_ATOMS: atom_id res chain seq x y z
N MET A 1 -0.84 -13.73 -9.60
CA MET A 1 -0.79 -12.57 -10.51
C MET A 1 -1.18 -11.32 -9.75
N MET A 2 -0.23 -10.43 -9.46
CA MET A 2 -0.57 -9.15 -8.84
C MET A 2 -1.08 -8.17 -9.90
N LYS A 3 -2.28 -7.61 -9.74
CA LYS A 3 -2.82 -6.63 -10.68
C LYS A 3 -2.45 -5.22 -10.24
N ILE A 4 -1.80 -4.49 -11.15
CA ILE A 4 -1.34 -3.11 -10.93
C ILE A 4 -2.22 -2.15 -11.72
N ILE A 5 -2.80 -1.19 -11.02
CA ILE A 5 -3.66 -0.16 -11.60
C ILE A 5 -2.93 1.18 -11.45
N LYS A 6 -2.64 1.81 -12.59
CA LYS A 6 -2.04 3.16 -12.63
C LYS A 6 -3.10 4.20 -12.27
N THR A 7 -2.69 5.22 -11.53
CA THR A 7 -3.55 6.38 -11.24
C THR A 7 -3.18 7.56 -12.15
N SER A 8 -3.89 8.68 -12.01
CA SER A 8 -3.54 9.92 -12.70
C SER A 8 -2.28 10.60 -12.15
N ILE A 9 -1.82 10.22 -10.95
CA ILE A 9 -0.57 10.69 -10.36
C ILE A 9 0.52 9.69 -10.78
N PRO A 10 1.59 10.13 -11.46
CA PRO A 10 2.72 9.27 -11.77
C PRO A 10 3.26 8.57 -10.52
N ASP A 11 3.68 7.31 -10.67
CA ASP A 11 4.24 6.46 -9.60
C ASP A 11 3.30 6.13 -8.41
N LEU A 12 2.10 6.72 -8.36
CA LEU A 12 1.03 6.28 -7.45
C LEU A 12 0.28 5.12 -8.10
N LEU A 13 0.40 3.96 -7.48
CA LEU A 13 -0.15 2.69 -7.96
C LEU A 13 -1.16 2.12 -6.96
N ILE A 14 -2.21 1.51 -7.47
CA ILE A 14 -3.11 0.66 -6.70
C ILE A 14 -2.72 -0.79 -6.98
N VAL A 15 -2.41 -1.53 -5.91
CA VAL A 15 -2.11 -2.96 -5.96
C VAL A 15 -3.34 -3.75 -5.54
N GLU A 16 -3.92 -4.52 -6.46
CA GLU A 16 -5.04 -5.42 -6.18
C GLU A 16 -4.48 -6.85 -5.98
N PRO A 17 -4.54 -7.40 -4.74
CA PRO A 17 -4.02 -8.74 -4.46
C PRO A 17 -4.98 -9.83 -4.94
N ASP A 18 -4.42 -10.97 -5.34
CA ASP A 18 -5.20 -12.20 -5.52
C ASP A 18 -5.62 -12.76 -4.17
N VAL A 19 -6.92 -12.73 -3.87
CA VAL A 19 -7.46 -13.27 -2.62
C VAL A 19 -8.06 -14.65 -2.86
N PHE A 20 -7.41 -15.67 -2.32
CA PHE A 20 -7.88 -17.06 -2.36
C PHE A 20 -8.84 -17.29 -1.19
N LYS A 21 -10.06 -17.75 -1.47
CA LYS A 21 -11.10 -17.95 -0.44
C LYS A 21 -11.49 -19.42 -0.36
N ASP A 22 -11.74 -19.90 0.86
CA ASP A 22 -12.28 -21.22 1.12
C ASP A 22 -13.12 -21.23 2.42
N GLN A 23 -13.62 -22.39 2.83
CA GLN A 23 -14.47 -22.53 4.02
C GLN A 23 -13.80 -22.13 5.35
N ARG A 24 -12.47 -22.00 5.40
CA ARG A 24 -11.69 -21.56 6.57
C ARG A 24 -11.54 -20.04 6.62
N GLY A 25 -11.75 -19.36 5.50
CA GLY A 25 -11.58 -17.91 5.38
C GLY A 25 -10.93 -17.51 4.05
N TYR A 26 -9.87 -16.70 4.14
CA TYR A 26 -9.13 -16.24 2.97
C TYR A 26 -7.62 -16.27 3.22
N PHE A 27 -6.86 -16.39 2.15
CA PHE A 27 -5.41 -16.33 2.12
C PHE A 27 -4.95 -15.46 0.95
N PHE A 28 -3.94 -14.64 1.16
CA PHE A 28 -3.25 -13.93 0.09
C PHE A 28 -1.85 -13.49 0.57
N GLU A 29 -0.97 -13.22 -0.38
CA GLU A 29 0.33 -12.61 -0.11
C GLU A 29 0.15 -11.08 -0.01
N SER A 30 0.30 -10.53 1.20
CA SER A 30 0.25 -9.08 1.42
C SER A 30 1.44 -8.35 0.83
N TYR A 31 2.58 -9.01 0.71
CA TYR A 31 3.80 -8.53 0.08
C TYR A 31 4.63 -9.72 -0.44
N ASN A 32 5.21 -9.55 -1.63
CA ASN A 32 6.17 -10.47 -2.21
C ASN A 32 7.16 -9.63 -3.05
N GLN A 33 8.41 -9.53 -2.61
CA GLN A 33 9.40 -8.65 -3.22
C GLN A 33 9.62 -8.93 -4.71
N GLU A 34 9.72 -10.22 -5.07
CA GLU A 34 9.96 -10.66 -6.44
C GLU A 34 8.82 -10.21 -7.36
N ARG A 35 7.56 -10.39 -6.94
CA ARG A 35 6.40 -9.93 -7.71
C ARG A 35 6.35 -8.42 -7.90
N TYR A 36 6.81 -7.65 -6.91
CA TYR A 36 6.89 -6.19 -7.06
C TYR A 36 7.99 -5.81 -8.06
N PHE A 37 9.14 -6.49 -8.00
CA PHE A 37 10.25 -6.24 -8.91
C PHE A 37 9.90 -6.59 -10.36
N GLU A 38 9.15 -7.67 -10.58
CA GLU A 38 8.59 -8.06 -11.89
C GLU A 38 7.63 -7.00 -12.47
N ASN A 39 7.05 -6.14 -11.63
CA ASN A 39 6.16 -5.03 -12.00
C ASN A 39 6.86 -3.66 -11.96
N ASP A 40 8.20 -3.63 -12.12
CA ASP A 40 9.05 -2.43 -12.10
C ASP A 40 9.04 -1.63 -10.78
N MET A 41 8.47 -2.18 -9.72
CA MET A 41 8.48 -1.60 -8.37
C MET A 41 9.71 -2.09 -7.61
N LYS A 42 10.88 -1.53 -7.96
CA LYS A 42 12.20 -1.97 -7.47
C LYS A 42 12.61 -1.37 -6.11
N MET A 43 11.65 -0.86 -5.33
CA MET A 43 11.91 -0.31 -4.00
C MET A 43 12.04 -1.41 -2.94
N ILE A 44 12.81 -1.14 -1.89
CA ILE A 44 12.96 -2.04 -0.74
C ILE A 44 12.18 -1.44 0.44
N PHE A 45 11.18 -2.16 0.95
CA PHE A 45 10.48 -1.78 2.18
C PHE A 45 11.30 -2.22 3.39
N VAL A 46 11.74 -1.24 4.19
CA VAL A 46 12.69 -1.46 5.31
C VAL A 46 12.06 -1.28 6.69
N GLN A 47 10.79 -0.88 6.75
CA GLN A 47 10.07 -0.62 7.99
C GLN A 47 8.60 -1.01 7.82
N ASP A 48 8.03 -1.61 8.86
CA ASP A 48 6.61 -1.91 8.97
C ASP A 48 6.00 -1.07 10.10
N ASN A 49 4.79 -0.57 9.87
CA ASN A 49 4.03 0.23 10.82
C ASN A 49 2.56 -0.22 10.81
N GLU A 50 1.98 -0.39 11.99
CA GLU A 50 0.55 -0.60 12.16
C GLU A 50 -0.06 0.55 12.97
N SER A 51 -1.21 1.05 12.51
CA SER A 51 -1.97 2.06 13.26
C SER A 51 -3.44 1.70 13.33
N LYS A 52 -4.05 1.97 14.48
CA LYS A 52 -5.50 1.90 14.67
C LYS A 52 -6.04 3.32 14.85
N SER A 53 -7.12 3.62 14.16
CA SER A 53 -7.78 4.93 14.19
C SER A 53 -9.24 4.76 14.57
N MET A 54 -9.74 5.63 15.45
CA MET A 54 -11.17 5.73 15.72
C MET A 54 -11.87 6.43 14.55
N LYS A 55 -13.20 6.27 14.46
CA LYS A 55 -14.00 6.97 13.45
C LYS A 55 -13.72 8.48 13.51
N ASN A 56 -13.57 9.11 12.35
CA ASN A 56 -13.27 10.54 12.14
C ASN A 56 -11.85 10.99 12.53
N VAL A 57 -10.93 10.09 12.87
CA VAL A 57 -9.51 10.45 12.99
C VAL A 57 -8.93 10.67 11.60
N LEU A 58 -8.28 11.82 11.40
CA LEU A 58 -7.52 12.17 10.20
C LEU A 58 -6.03 12.14 10.53
N ARG A 59 -5.23 11.50 9.66
CA ARG A 59 -3.76 11.50 9.76
C ARG A 59 -3.18 12.02 8.44
N GLY A 60 -2.42 13.10 8.48
CA GLY A 60 -1.80 13.69 7.29
C GLY A 60 -1.87 15.22 7.23
N LEU A 61 -1.35 15.85 6.18
CA LEU A 61 -0.55 15.22 5.11
C LEU A 61 0.90 15.02 5.59
N HIS A 62 1.48 13.84 5.33
CA HIS A 62 2.84 13.49 5.75
C HIS A 62 3.72 13.19 4.54
N PHE A 63 4.86 13.86 4.45
CA PHE A 63 5.88 13.60 3.43
C PHE A 63 7.29 13.81 4.00
N GLN A 64 8.29 13.25 3.33
CA GLN A 64 9.71 13.43 3.67
C GLN A 64 10.47 13.80 2.39
N LYS A 65 11.41 14.75 2.52
CA LYS A 65 12.30 15.17 1.43
C LYS A 65 13.62 14.39 1.47
N PRO A 66 14.37 14.33 0.34
CA PRO A 66 15.75 13.87 0.36
C PRO A 66 16.56 14.54 1.48
N PRO A 67 17.44 13.80 2.19
CA PRO A 67 17.85 12.41 1.93
C PRO A 67 16.93 11.34 2.55
N TYR A 68 15.81 11.72 3.15
CA TYR A 68 14.94 10.82 3.93
C TYR A 68 13.61 10.50 3.21
N ALA A 69 13.57 10.63 1.88
CA ALA A 69 12.38 10.30 1.11
C ALA A 69 11.96 8.83 1.34
N GLN A 70 10.66 8.60 1.50
CA GLN A 70 10.14 7.29 1.88
C GLN A 70 8.92 6.92 1.03
N GLY A 71 9.04 5.81 0.29
CA GLY A 71 7.90 5.13 -0.32
C GLY A 71 7.10 4.35 0.72
N LYS A 72 5.77 4.25 0.53
CA LYS A 72 4.87 3.58 1.47
C LYS A 72 4.00 2.57 0.74
N LEU A 73 3.96 1.34 1.24
CA LEU A 73 2.95 0.35 0.90
C LEU A 73 1.90 0.35 2.00
N VAL A 74 0.69 0.84 1.68
CA VAL A 74 -0.38 1.08 2.67
C VAL A 74 -1.55 0.15 2.39
N ARG A 75 -2.09 -0.48 3.44
CA ARG A 75 -3.31 -1.30 3.36
C ARG A 75 -4.19 -1.13 4.59
N VAL A 76 -5.50 -1.33 4.42
CA VAL A 76 -6.44 -1.43 5.54
C VAL A 76 -6.70 -2.90 5.85
N ILE A 77 -6.39 -3.32 7.07
CA ILE A 77 -6.58 -4.71 7.53
C ILE A 77 -8.01 -4.93 8.05
N GLN A 78 -8.58 -3.91 8.71
CA GLN A 78 -9.92 -3.95 9.29
C GLN A 78 -10.62 -2.60 9.14
N GLY A 79 -11.89 -2.62 8.76
CA GLY A 79 -12.69 -1.41 8.55
C GLY A 79 -12.47 -0.79 7.18
N LYS A 80 -12.53 0.54 7.10
CA LYS A 80 -12.32 1.31 5.87
C LYS A 80 -11.76 2.70 6.19
N VAL A 81 -10.97 3.24 5.28
CA VAL A 81 -10.45 4.61 5.32
C VAL A 81 -10.68 5.29 3.97
N VAL A 82 -10.66 6.62 3.97
CA VAL A 82 -10.46 7.39 2.74
C VAL A 82 -8.96 7.70 2.69
N ASP A 83 -8.24 7.03 1.81
CA ASP A 83 -6.81 7.27 1.58
C ASP A 83 -6.65 8.33 0.50
N VAL A 84 -5.77 9.31 0.73
CA VAL A 84 -5.57 10.47 -0.15
C VAL A 84 -4.08 10.68 -0.37
N ALA A 85 -3.70 10.80 -1.64
CA ALA A 85 -2.36 11.20 -2.06
C ALA A 85 -2.41 12.58 -2.72
N VAL A 86 -1.33 13.36 -2.55
CA VAL A 86 -1.17 14.69 -3.15
C VAL A 86 0.21 14.74 -3.81
N ASP A 87 0.26 15.20 -5.05
CA ASP A 87 1.50 15.47 -5.80
C ASP A 87 2.03 16.86 -5.37
N ILE A 88 3.25 16.91 -4.81
CA ILE A 88 3.81 18.07 -4.08
C ILE A 88 5.27 18.36 -4.40
#